data_AF-A0AAP6DBT6-F1
#
_entry.id   AF-A0AAP6DBT6-F1
#
_cell.length_a   1.000
_cell.length_b   1.000
_cell.length_c   1.000
_cell.angle_alpha   90.00
_cell.angle_beta   90.00
_cell.angle_gamma   90.00
#
_symmetry.space_group_name_H-M   'P 1'
#
loop_
_entity.id
_entity.type
_entity.pdbx_description
1 polymer ?
#
loop_
_entity_poly.entity_id
_entity_poly.type
_entity_poly.pdbx_seq_one_letter_code
_entity_poly.pdbx_strand_id
1 'polypeptide(L)'
;EGLFAQTNKLPLPEHPKRVGIITSKTGAALYDILDVLKRRDPSLPVVIYPTMVQGDDAAIQIAQAIGRANSRNECDVLIVGRGGGSLEDLWCFNNEILARTIAASQIPIISAVGHEVDMTIADFVADVRAPTPSAAAELVSRDNSHKDQSLVAKQHKLASAMRYYLSQQKQQSAQLLHRLERQHPSYQLQRQSQQLDELDMRLRRAMQRFIDTRQQAV
;
A
#
# COMPACT_ATOMS: atom_id res chain seq x y z
N GLU A 1 16.19 -0.83 -41.02
CA GLU A 1 14.95 -1.36 -40.39
C GLU A 1 14.65 -0.74 -39.01
N GLY A 2 14.92 0.53 -38.73
CA GLY A 2 14.37 1.26 -37.56
C GLY A 2 14.45 0.60 -36.17
N LEU A 3 15.28 -0.42 -35.93
CA LEU A 3 15.28 -1.24 -34.70
C LEU A 3 15.60 -0.42 -33.43
N PHE A 4 16.29 0.71 -33.60
CA PHE A 4 16.62 1.63 -32.50
C PHE A 4 15.61 2.78 -32.34
N ALA A 5 14.59 2.86 -33.21
CA ALA A 5 13.63 3.94 -33.18
C ALA A 5 12.79 3.86 -31.90
N GLN A 6 12.78 4.96 -31.14
CA GLN A 6 12.03 5.03 -29.87
C GLN A 6 10.53 4.76 -30.05
N THR A 7 9.99 5.01 -31.25
CA THR A 7 8.60 4.74 -31.61
C THR A 7 8.23 3.26 -31.61
N ASN A 8 9.22 2.37 -31.74
CA ASN A 8 9.00 0.92 -31.79
C ASN A 8 9.12 0.27 -30.41
N LYS A 9 9.53 1.03 -29.39
CA LYS A 9 9.73 0.54 -28.03
C LYS A 9 8.43 0.54 -27.24
N LEU A 10 8.19 -0.54 -26.52
CA LEU A 10 7.03 -0.74 -25.65
C LEU A 10 7.23 0.01 -24.33
N PRO A 11 6.23 0.76 -23.83
CA PRO A 11 6.32 1.37 -22.51
C PRO A 11 6.32 0.30 -21.41
N LEU A 12 7.07 0.54 -20.33
CA LEU A 12 7.00 -0.33 -19.16
C LEU A 12 5.61 -0.21 -18.50
N PRO A 13 5.00 -1.33 -18.05
CA PRO A 13 3.78 -1.27 -17.28
C PRO A 13 4.03 -0.51 -15.97
N GLU A 14 3.17 0.45 -15.62
CA GLU A 14 3.26 1.15 -14.31
C GLU A 14 3.12 0.16 -13.13
N HIS A 15 2.38 -0.92 -13.37
CA HIS A 15 1.97 -1.89 -12.37
C HIS A 15 2.17 -3.32 -12.86
N PRO A 16 3.42 -3.79 -13.01
CA PRO A 16 3.69 -5.17 -13.39
C PRO A 16 3.13 -6.10 -12.31
N LYS A 17 2.47 -7.17 -12.75
CA LYS A 17 1.92 -8.24 -11.90
C LYS A 17 2.82 -9.46 -11.88
N ARG A 18 3.74 -9.61 -12.84
CA ARG A 18 4.77 -10.65 -12.86
C ARG A 18 5.97 -10.22 -13.68
N VAL A 19 7.18 -10.47 -13.17
CA VAL A 19 8.44 -10.21 -13.88
C VAL A 19 9.11 -11.50 -14.30
N GLY A 20 9.62 -11.54 -15.53
CA GLY A 20 10.50 -12.60 -16.01
C GLY A 20 11.97 -12.17 -15.93
N ILE A 21 12.85 -13.04 -15.44
CA ILE A 21 14.28 -12.78 -15.38
C ILE A 21 15.00 -13.79 -16.28
N ILE A 22 15.69 -13.29 -17.29
CA ILE A 22 16.52 -14.06 -18.21
C ILE A 22 17.98 -13.78 -17.83
N THR A 23 18.57 -14.71 -17.10
CA THR A 23 19.96 -14.61 -16.64
C THR A 23 20.51 -15.99 -16.26
N SER A 24 21.80 -16.06 -15.93
CA SER A 24 22.42 -17.30 -15.44
C SER A 24 21.81 -17.76 -14.11
N LYS A 25 21.59 -19.07 -13.99
CA LYS A 25 20.98 -19.69 -12.79
C LYS A 25 21.77 -19.45 -11.49
N THR A 26 23.08 -19.23 -11.58
CA THR A 26 24.00 -19.14 -10.45
C THR A 26 24.73 -17.80 -10.34
N GLY A 27 24.43 -16.83 -11.22
CA GLY A 27 25.16 -15.55 -11.27
C GLY A 27 24.71 -14.54 -10.23
N ALA A 28 25.61 -13.63 -9.86
CA ALA A 28 25.35 -12.53 -8.92
C ALA A 28 24.13 -11.69 -9.32
N ALA A 29 23.94 -11.44 -10.63
CA ALA A 29 22.80 -10.67 -11.13
C ALA A 29 21.44 -11.21 -10.71
N LEU A 30 21.26 -12.53 -10.65
CA LEU A 30 19.99 -13.11 -10.23
C LEU A 30 19.73 -12.78 -8.75
N TYR A 31 20.75 -12.93 -7.90
CA TYR A 31 20.65 -12.61 -6.47
C TYR A 31 20.39 -11.11 -6.26
N ASP A 32 21.13 -10.25 -6.95
CA ASP A 32 20.97 -8.80 -6.89
C ASP A 32 19.54 -8.37 -7.24
N ILE A 33 18.98 -8.90 -8.34
CA ILE A 33 17.60 -8.62 -8.74
C ILE A 33 16.62 -9.11 -7.69
N LEU A 34 16.77 -10.36 -7.23
CA LEU A 34 15.85 -10.96 -6.26
C LEU A 34 15.86 -10.22 -4.91
N ASP A 35 17.02 -9.77 -4.44
CA ASP A 35 17.14 -9.06 -3.17
C ASP A 35 16.51 -7.67 -3.23
N VAL A 36 16.67 -6.95 -4.35
CA VAL A 36 15.98 -5.67 -4.57
C VAL A 36 14.47 -5.87 -4.65
N LEU A 37 14.00 -6.85 -5.43
CA LEU A 37 12.58 -7.15 -5.56
C LEU A 37 11.96 -7.54 -4.21
N LYS A 38 12.61 -8.42 -3.43
CA LYS A 38 12.13 -8.79 -2.09
C LYS A 38 12.02 -7.59 -1.15
N ARG A 39 12.96 -6.64 -1.25
CA ARG A 39 12.96 -5.45 -0.39
C ARG A 39 11.91 -4.42 -0.78
N ARG A 40 11.71 -4.18 -2.08
CA ARG A 40 10.83 -3.09 -2.58
C ARG A 40 9.41 -3.55 -2.91
N ASP A 41 9.27 -4.74 -3.51
CA ASP A 41 7.98 -5.33 -3.86
C ASP A 41 7.97 -6.86 -3.64
N PRO A 42 7.95 -7.33 -2.38
CA PRO A 42 7.96 -8.77 -2.06
C PRO A 42 6.73 -9.52 -2.59
N SER A 43 5.67 -8.80 -2.98
CA SER A 43 4.45 -9.38 -3.52
C SER A 43 4.54 -9.70 -5.01
N LEU A 44 5.54 -9.16 -5.72
CA LEU A 44 5.72 -9.34 -7.14
C LEU A 44 6.24 -10.76 -7.45
N PRO A 45 5.46 -11.62 -8.12
CA PRO A 45 5.91 -12.92 -8.55
C PRO A 45 7.03 -12.81 -9.59
N VAL A 46 8.01 -13.70 -9.47
CA VAL A 46 9.19 -13.76 -10.35
C VAL A 46 9.23 -15.10 -11.08
N VAL A 47 9.41 -15.06 -12.40
CA VAL A 47 9.68 -16.25 -13.23
C VAL A 47 11.11 -16.21 -13.68
N ILE A 48 11.86 -17.28 -13.40
CA ILE A 48 13.27 -17.36 -13.79
C ILE A 48 13.37 -18.21 -15.06
N TYR A 49 13.95 -17.63 -16.10
CA TYR A 49 14.33 -18.29 -17.34
C TYR A 49 15.85 -18.45 -17.35
N PRO A 50 16.38 -19.54 -16.78
CA PRO A 50 17.82 -19.71 -16.68
C PRO A 50 18.43 -19.87 -18.07
N THR A 51 19.42 -19.04 -18.39
CA THR A 51 20.15 -19.04 -19.68
C THR A 51 21.63 -18.78 -19.47
N MET A 52 22.45 -19.29 -20.39
CA MET A 52 23.83 -18.82 -20.48
C MET A 52 23.82 -17.36 -20.94
N VAL A 53 24.67 -16.54 -20.31
CA VAL A 53 24.81 -15.09 -20.58
C VAL A 53 26.23 -14.72 -21.00
N GLN A 54 27.03 -15.72 -21.36
CA GLN A 54 28.39 -15.60 -21.85
C GLN A 54 28.76 -16.82 -22.69
N GLY A 55 29.72 -16.66 -23.59
CA GLY A 55 30.11 -17.66 -24.58
C GLY A 55 29.30 -17.58 -25.88
N ASP A 56 29.74 -18.32 -26.89
CA ASP A 56 29.27 -18.21 -28.27
C ASP A 56 27.77 -18.55 -28.43
N ASP A 57 27.28 -19.53 -27.67
CA ASP A 57 25.88 -19.98 -27.72
C ASP A 57 24.90 -19.10 -26.91
N ALA A 58 25.41 -18.17 -26.09
CA ALA A 58 24.58 -17.41 -25.17
C ALA A 58 23.51 -16.57 -25.88
N ALA A 59 23.87 -15.94 -27.00
CA ALA A 59 22.94 -15.12 -27.79
C ALA A 59 21.69 -15.92 -28.22
N ILE A 60 21.90 -17.14 -28.71
CA ILE A 60 20.83 -18.03 -29.16
C ILE A 60 19.98 -18.49 -27.96
N GLN A 61 20.61 -18.84 -26.84
CA GLN A 61 19.88 -19.28 -25.65
C GLN A 61 19.02 -18.16 -25.05
N ILE A 62 19.53 -16.93 -25.02
CA ILE A 62 18.78 -15.75 -24.56
C ILE A 62 17.59 -15.52 -25.50
N ALA A 63 17.81 -15.54 -26.82
CA ALA A 63 16.74 -15.39 -27.80
C ALA A 63 15.64 -16.46 -27.64
N GLN A 64 16.03 -17.72 -27.42
CA GLN A 64 15.10 -18.82 -27.13
C GLN A 64 14.34 -18.60 -25.82
N ALA A 65 14.97 -18.07 -24.78
CA ALA A 65 14.29 -17.73 -23.53
C ALA A 65 13.27 -16.60 -23.71
N ILE A 66 13.61 -15.56 -24.49
CA ILE A 66 12.66 -14.49 -24.85
C ILE A 66 11.47 -15.09 -25.62
N GLY A 67 11.72 -15.98 -26.58
CA GLY A 67 10.65 -16.69 -27.31
C GLY A 67 9.77 -17.54 -26.40
N ARG A 68 10.37 -18.28 -25.45
CA ARG A 68 9.62 -19.05 -24.43
C ARG A 68 8.78 -18.15 -23.53
N ALA A 69 9.30 -17.01 -23.10
CA ALA A 69 8.57 -16.07 -22.27
C ALA A 69 7.37 -15.47 -23.02
N ASN A 70 7.57 -15.04 -24.27
CA ASN A 70 6.50 -14.52 -25.12
C ASN A 70 5.42 -15.59 -25.38
N SER A 71 5.80 -16.83 -25.70
CA SER A 71 4.83 -17.91 -25.94
C SER A 71 4.02 -18.31 -24.70
N ARG A 72 4.62 -18.23 -23.51
CA ARG A 72 3.92 -18.49 -22.24
C ARG A 72 3.02 -17.33 -21.81
N ASN A 73 3.35 -16.11 -22.22
CA ASN A 73 2.61 -14.88 -21.93
C ASN A 73 2.24 -14.74 -20.43
N GLU A 74 3.19 -15.10 -19.55
CA GLU A 74 2.98 -15.11 -18.10
C GLU A 74 3.63 -13.93 -17.38
N CYS A 75 4.48 -13.17 -18.08
CA CYS A 75 5.23 -12.03 -17.54
C CYS A 75 4.77 -10.74 -18.22
N ASP A 76 4.68 -9.66 -17.45
CA ASP A 76 4.33 -8.33 -17.99
C ASP A 76 5.58 -7.54 -18.41
N VAL A 77 6.75 -7.94 -17.91
CA VAL A 77 8.06 -7.34 -18.21
C VAL A 77 9.15 -8.40 -18.08
N LEU A 78 10.17 -8.30 -18.93
CA LEU A 78 11.36 -9.15 -18.89
C LEU A 78 12.58 -8.33 -18.51
N ILE A 79 13.43 -8.86 -17.64
CA ILE A 79 14.77 -8.35 -17.38
C ILE A 79 15.75 -9.32 -18.03
N VAL A 80 16.51 -8.83 -18.99
CA VAL A 80 17.63 -9.57 -19.59
C VAL A 80 18.91 -8.95 -19.04
N GLY A 81 19.70 -9.72 -18.30
CA GLY A 81 20.84 -9.15 -17.61
C GLY A 81 21.91 -10.17 -17.26
N ARG A 82 23.08 -9.63 -16.98
CA ARG A 82 24.27 -10.37 -16.56
C ARG A 82 24.89 -9.67 -15.35
N GLY A 83 25.52 -10.44 -14.46
CA GLY A 83 26.22 -9.90 -13.29
C GLY A 83 27.72 -10.07 -13.43
N GLY A 84 28.45 -8.95 -13.47
CA GLY A 84 29.92 -8.94 -13.53
C GLY A 84 30.54 -9.62 -14.75
N GLY A 85 31.88 -9.65 -14.78
CA GLY A 85 32.71 -10.35 -15.78
C GLY A 85 33.42 -9.43 -16.77
N SER A 86 34.16 -10.01 -17.72
CA SER A 86 34.97 -9.23 -18.66
C SER A 86 34.10 -8.59 -19.76
N LEU A 87 34.66 -7.59 -20.45
CA LEU A 87 34.06 -6.99 -21.65
C LEU A 87 33.82 -8.02 -22.76
N GLU A 88 34.70 -9.03 -22.86
CA GLU A 88 34.65 -10.07 -23.90
C GLU A 88 33.37 -10.89 -23.79
N ASP A 89 32.94 -11.15 -22.56
CA ASP A 89 31.71 -11.89 -22.30
C ASP A 89 30.42 -11.09 -22.65
N LEU A 90 30.50 -9.76 -22.80
CA LEU A 90 29.38 -8.93 -23.25
C LEU A 90 29.12 -9.08 -24.76
N TRP A 91 30.05 -9.70 -25.50
CA TRP A 91 29.96 -9.79 -26.96
C TRP A 91 28.72 -10.52 -27.45
N CYS A 92 28.21 -11.48 -26.68
CA CYS A 92 26.98 -12.21 -27.01
C CYS A 92 25.75 -11.27 -27.10
N PHE A 93 25.77 -10.11 -26.45
CA PHE A 93 24.71 -9.09 -26.51
C PHE A 93 24.80 -8.17 -27.75
N ASN A 94 25.86 -8.29 -28.55
CA ASN A 94 26.01 -7.61 -29.83
C ASN A 94 25.57 -8.48 -31.03
N ASN A 95 24.95 -9.64 -30.77
CA ASN A 95 24.50 -10.53 -31.82
C ASN A 95 23.21 -10.04 -32.50
N GLU A 96 23.16 -10.10 -33.83
CA GLU A 96 22.00 -9.66 -34.62
C GLU A 96 20.73 -10.45 -34.31
N ILE A 97 20.81 -11.77 -34.11
CA ILE A 97 19.65 -12.62 -33.82
C ILE A 97 19.01 -12.17 -32.51
N LEU A 98 19.84 -11.92 -31.49
CA LEU A 98 19.35 -11.44 -30.20
C LEU A 98 18.73 -10.05 -30.33
N ALA A 99 19.38 -9.12 -31.03
CA ALA A 99 18.85 -7.78 -31.29
C ALA A 99 17.46 -7.83 -31.96
N ARG A 100 17.32 -8.62 -33.02
CA ARG A 100 16.03 -8.80 -33.72
C ARG A 100 14.97 -9.44 -32.82
N THR A 101 15.38 -10.39 -31.98
CA THR A 101 14.46 -11.06 -31.03
C THR A 101 13.97 -10.10 -29.95
N ILE A 102 14.84 -9.22 -29.44
CA ILE A 102 14.45 -8.18 -28.47
C ILE A 102 13.44 -7.22 -29.11
N ALA A 103 13.74 -6.70 -30.31
CA ALA A 103 12.84 -5.78 -31.02
C ALA A 103 11.47 -6.38 -31.35
N ALA A 104 11.41 -7.70 -31.58
CA ALA A 104 10.19 -8.41 -31.93
C ALA A 104 9.40 -8.92 -30.72
N SER A 105 9.88 -8.67 -29.49
CA SER A 105 9.21 -9.13 -28.28
C SER A 105 7.87 -8.42 -28.08
N GLN A 106 6.86 -9.17 -27.63
CA GLN A 106 5.55 -8.63 -27.27
C GLN A 106 5.50 -8.17 -25.81
N ILE A 107 6.41 -8.70 -24.99
CA ILE A 107 6.61 -8.31 -23.60
C ILE A 107 7.76 -7.29 -23.57
N PRO A 108 7.60 -6.14 -22.89
CA PRO A 108 8.67 -5.15 -22.80
C PRO A 108 9.91 -5.70 -22.09
N ILE A 109 11.09 -5.39 -22.63
CA ILE A 109 12.38 -5.89 -22.18
C ILE A 109 13.22 -4.75 -21.60
N ILE A 110 13.73 -4.99 -20.39
CA ILE A 110 14.76 -4.18 -19.74
C ILE A 110 16.10 -4.86 -19.95
N SER A 111 17.04 -4.17 -20.61
CA SER A 111 18.43 -4.60 -20.66
C SER A 111 19.18 -4.16 -19.41
N ALA A 112 19.84 -5.10 -18.75
CA ALA A 112 20.60 -4.89 -17.51
C ALA A 112 22.00 -5.52 -17.64
N VAL A 113 22.64 -5.26 -18.78
CA VAL A 113 23.89 -5.92 -19.21
C VAL A 113 25.09 -4.99 -19.07
N GLY A 114 24.97 -3.75 -19.54
CA GLY A 114 26.07 -2.80 -19.58
C GLY A 114 26.13 -1.88 -18.37
N HIS A 115 27.35 -1.57 -17.90
CA HIS A 115 27.61 -0.40 -17.04
C HIS A 115 27.50 0.89 -17.86
N GLU A 116 27.53 2.07 -17.24
CA GLU A 116 27.34 3.37 -17.93
C GLU A 116 28.22 3.57 -19.19
N VAL A 117 29.38 2.91 -19.28
CA VAL A 117 30.36 3.06 -20.36
C VAL A 117 30.26 1.97 -21.44
N ASP A 118 29.75 0.78 -21.10
CA ASP A 118 29.82 -0.42 -21.95
C ASP A 118 28.45 -0.74 -22.57
N MET A 119 28.09 0.01 -23.61
CA MET A 119 26.82 -0.14 -24.32
C MET A 119 26.87 -1.29 -25.34
N THR A 120 25.85 -2.14 -25.32
CA THR A 120 25.67 -3.23 -26.29
C THR A 120 24.51 -2.96 -27.25
N ILE A 121 24.44 -3.69 -28.37
CA ILE A 121 23.30 -3.59 -29.30
C ILE A 121 22.00 -3.96 -28.59
N ALA A 122 22.03 -4.97 -27.70
CA ALA A 122 20.87 -5.32 -26.88
C ALA A 122 20.36 -4.12 -26.04
N ASP A 123 21.25 -3.30 -25.49
CA ASP A 123 20.86 -2.09 -24.73
C ASP A 123 20.15 -1.05 -25.61
N PHE A 124 20.56 -0.92 -26.86
CA PHE A 124 19.93 0.02 -27.80
C PHE A 124 18.57 -0.44 -28.29
N VAL A 125 18.40 -1.76 -28.48
CA VAL A 125 17.15 -2.33 -28.99
C VAL A 125 16.13 -2.58 -27.89
N ALA A 126 16.56 -2.83 -26.66
CA ALA A 126 15.66 -2.99 -25.53
C ALA A 126 14.78 -1.75 -25.31
N ASP A 127 13.60 -1.98 -24.76
CA ASP A 127 12.61 -0.93 -24.52
C ASP A 127 13.12 0.08 -23.49
N VAL A 128 13.74 -0.44 -22.44
CA VAL A 128 14.39 0.34 -21.39
C VAL A 128 15.76 -0.24 -21.09
N ARG A 129 16.72 0.65 -20.84
CA ARG A 129 18.05 0.28 -20.38
C ARG A 129 18.18 0.57 -18.88
N ALA A 130 18.74 -0.38 -18.15
CA ALA A 130 19.21 -0.21 -16.78
C ALA A 130 20.74 -0.41 -16.72
N PRO A 131 21.47 0.43 -15.95
CA PRO A 131 22.92 0.33 -15.84
C PRO A 131 23.41 -0.89 -15.04
N THR A 132 22.53 -1.52 -14.24
CA THR A 132 22.85 -2.70 -13.44
C THR A 132 21.63 -3.60 -13.28
N PRO A 133 21.81 -4.90 -12.99
CA PRO A 133 20.73 -5.80 -12.60
C PRO A 133 19.86 -5.25 -11.46
N SER A 134 20.48 -4.69 -10.43
CA SER A 134 19.76 -4.04 -9.31
C SER A 134 18.91 -2.86 -9.78
N ALA A 135 19.44 -1.99 -10.64
CA ALA A 135 18.67 -0.87 -11.18
C ALA A 135 17.49 -1.33 -12.04
N ALA A 136 17.63 -2.42 -12.78
CA ALA A 136 16.52 -3.01 -13.52
C ALA A 136 15.39 -3.49 -12.58
N ALA A 137 15.76 -4.13 -11.47
CA ALA A 137 14.82 -4.53 -10.43
C ALA A 137 14.12 -3.32 -9.80
N GLU A 138 14.84 -2.22 -9.59
CA GLU A 138 14.26 -0.97 -9.07
C GLU A 138 13.23 -0.35 -10.01
N LEU A 139 13.49 -0.36 -11.33
CA LEU A 139 12.56 0.15 -12.36
C LEU A 139 11.25 -0.65 -12.40
N VAL A 140 11.31 -1.96 -12.15
CA VAL A 140 10.14 -2.85 -12.14
C VAL A 140 9.41 -2.81 -10.79
N SER A 141 10.15 -2.64 -9.70
CA SER A 141 9.59 -2.65 -8.36
C SER A 141 8.76 -1.39 -8.10
N ARG A 142 7.58 -1.58 -7.50
CA ARG A 142 6.82 -0.45 -6.95
C ARG A 142 7.49 -0.03 -5.65
N ASP A 143 7.65 1.25 -5.42
CA ASP A 143 7.97 1.73 -4.07
C ASP A 143 6.73 1.62 -3.18
N ASN A 144 6.47 0.41 -2.68
CA ASN A 144 5.31 0.13 -1.83
C ASN A 144 5.49 0.69 -0.40
N SER A 145 6.67 1.21 -0.05
CA SER A 145 6.94 1.77 1.29
C SER A 145 5.95 2.89 1.68
N HIS A 146 5.48 3.66 0.70
CA HIS A 146 4.49 4.72 0.92
C HIS A 146 3.07 4.19 1.20
N LYS A 147 2.72 3.00 0.71
CA LYS A 147 1.38 2.44 0.92
C LYS A 147 1.18 1.99 2.36
N ASP A 148 2.20 1.40 2.96
CA ASP A 148 2.17 0.98 4.36
C ASP A 148 2.04 2.19 5.29
N GLN A 149 2.80 3.25 5.04
CA GLN A 149 2.68 4.51 5.78
C GLN A 149 1.28 5.14 5.64
N SER A 150 0.71 5.14 4.43
CA SER A 150 -0.65 5.64 4.20
C SER A 150 -1.71 4.81 4.94
N LEU A 151 -1.54 3.49 5.00
CA LEU A 151 -2.46 2.59 5.68
C LEU A 151 -2.43 2.81 7.20
N VAL A 152 -1.23 2.93 7.79
CA VAL A 152 -1.05 3.25 9.21
C VAL A 152 -1.66 4.62 9.54
N ALA A 153 -1.45 5.63 8.69
CA ALA A 153 -2.05 6.95 8.89
C ALA A 153 -3.60 6.90 8.85
N LYS A 154 -4.18 6.13 7.93
CA LYS A 154 -5.64 5.91 7.86
C LYS A 154 -6.17 5.18 9.09
N GLN A 155 -5.46 4.17 9.60
CA GLN A 155 -5.82 3.46 10.84
C GLN A 155 -5.84 4.41 12.04
N HIS A 156 -4.81 5.24 12.20
CA HIS A 156 -4.76 6.23 13.28
C HIS A 156 -5.90 7.25 13.18
N LYS A 157 -6.20 7.73 11.96
CA LYS A 157 -7.31 8.67 11.73
C LYS A 157 -8.67 8.04 12.09
N LEU A 158 -8.89 6.79 11.70
CA LEU A 158 -10.10 6.04 12.03
C LEU A 158 -10.25 5.81 13.54
N ALA A 159 -9.18 5.40 14.22
CA ALA A 159 -9.18 5.20 15.66
C ALA A 159 -9.48 6.50 16.44
N SER A 160 -8.94 7.63 15.99
CA SER A 160 -9.24 8.95 16.58
C SER A 160 -10.67 9.40 16.32
N ALA A 161 -11.21 9.17 15.12
CA ALA A 161 -12.61 9.47 14.81
C ALA A 161 -13.58 8.62 15.66
N MET A 162 -13.29 7.33 15.83
CA MET A 162 -14.09 6.45 16.69
C MET A 162 -14.06 6.88 18.16
N ARG A 163 -12.88 7.24 18.70
CA ARG A 163 -12.74 7.75 20.07
C ARG A 163 -13.55 9.03 20.27
N TYR A 164 -13.47 9.96 19.33
CA TYR A 164 -14.23 11.20 19.36
C TYR A 164 -15.74 10.93 19.35
N TYR A 165 -16.21 10.09 18.44
CA TYR A 165 -17.62 9.72 18.35
C TYR A 165 -18.14 9.10 19.65
N LEU A 166 -17.42 8.12 20.21
CA LEU A 166 -17.80 7.48 21.47
C LEU A 166 -17.81 8.46 22.66
N SER A 167 -16.88 9.41 22.69
CA SER A 167 -16.85 10.47 23.72
C SER A 167 -18.08 11.37 23.62
N GLN A 168 -18.45 11.78 22.41
CA GLN A 168 -19.63 12.62 22.17
C GLN A 168 -20.93 11.89 22.57
N GLN A 169 -21.06 10.61 22.22
CA GLN A 169 -22.21 9.79 22.61
C GLN A 169 -22.31 9.59 24.12
N LYS A 170 -21.18 9.37 24.82
CA LYS A 170 -21.16 9.32 26.29
C LYS A 170 -21.61 10.63 26.92
N GLN A 171 -21.14 11.76 26.41
CA GLN A 171 -21.52 13.08 26.90
C GLN A 171 -23.02 13.35 26.68
N GLN A 172 -23.55 12.99 25.51
CA GLN A 172 -24.98 13.13 25.20
C GLN A 172 -25.85 12.24 26.12
N SER A 173 -25.44 10.99 26.33
CA SER A 173 -26.13 10.08 27.25
C SER A 173 -26.14 10.62 28.68
N ALA A 174 -25.00 11.14 29.17
CA ALA A 174 -24.91 11.72 30.51
C ALA A 174 -25.82 12.96 30.65
N GLN A 175 -25.89 13.81 29.61
CA GLN A 175 -26.78 14.97 29.58
C GLN A 175 -28.27 14.56 29.60
N LEU A 176 -28.65 13.52 28.86
CA LEU A 176 -30.02 13.02 28.83
C LEU A 176 -30.42 12.41 30.18
N LEU A 177 -29.56 11.61 30.80
CA LEU A 177 -29.77 11.07 32.15
C LEU A 177 -29.98 12.18 33.17
N HIS A 178 -29.11 13.19 33.17
CA HIS A 178 -29.22 14.33 34.09
C HIS A 178 -30.51 15.14 33.89
N ARG A 179 -30.99 15.26 32.64
CA ARG A 179 -32.29 15.90 32.36
C ARG A 179 -33.45 15.06 32.87
N LEU A 180 -33.39 13.73 32.68
CA LEU A 180 -34.40 12.79 33.17
C LEU A 180 -34.52 12.84 34.70
N GLU A 181 -33.39 12.83 35.40
CA GLU A 181 -33.34 12.93 36.87
C GLU A 181 -33.93 14.26 37.38
N ARG A 182 -33.66 15.38 36.70
CA ARG A 182 -34.21 16.68 37.07
C ARG A 182 -35.71 16.81 36.80
N GLN A 183 -36.25 16.06 35.86
CA GLN A 183 -37.68 16.06 35.53
C GLN A 183 -38.46 14.98 36.28
N HIS A 184 -37.82 14.25 37.21
CA HIS A 184 -38.46 13.13 37.88
C HIS A 184 -39.68 13.62 38.70
N PRO A 185 -40.91 13.15 38.40
CA PRO A 185 -42.14 13.60 39.06
C PRO A 185 -42.10 13.39 40.58
N SER A 186 -41.34 12.40 41.05
CA SER A 186 -41.14 12.15 42.48
C SER A 186 -40.52 13.33 43.22
N TYR A 187 -39.62 14.09 42.59
CA TYR A 187 -38.99 15.27 43.23
C TYR A 187 -39.99 16.44 43.33
N GLN A 188 -40.85 16.60 42.32
CA GLN A 188 -41.93 17.58 42.34
C GLN A 188 -43.01 17.19 43.38
N LEU A 189 -43.39 15.91 43.42
CA LEU A 189 -44.33 15.37 44.40
C LEU A 189 -43.81 15.48 45.83
N GLN A 190 -42.52 15.21 46.06
CA GLN A 190 -41.90 15.35 47.38
C GLN A 190 -41.89 16.81 47.85
N ARG A 191 -41.62 17.76 46.94
CA ARG A 191 -41.72 19.19 47.23
C ARG A 191 -43.15 19.63 47.57
N GLN A 192 -44.12 19.15 46.81
CA GLN A 192 -45.54 19.46 47.05
C GLN A 192 -46.02 18.83 48.37
N SER A 193 -45.59 17.61 48.69
CA SER A 193 -45.88 16.98 49.98
C SER A 193 -45.34 17.80 51.14
N GLN A 194 -44.07 18.24 51.08
CA GLN A 194 -43.50 19.11 52.12
C GLN A 194 -44.25 20.43 52.26
N GLN A 195 -44.69 21.04 51.16
CA GLN A 195 -45.50 22.26 51.20
C GLN A 195 -46.86 22.03 51.85
N LEU A 196 -47.52 20.90 51.55
CA LEU A 196 -48.77 20.52 52.20
C LEU A 196 -48.59 20.33 53.71
N ASP A 197 -47.53 19.65 54.14
CA ASP A 197 -47.22 19.45 55.56
C ASP A 197 -47.00 20.79 56.28
N GLU A 198 -46.30 21.73 55.63
CA GLU A 198 -46.03 23.06 56.19
C GLU A 198 -47.32 23.90 56.31
N LEU A 199 -48.19 23.82 55.31
CA LEU A 199 -49.49 24.50 55.31
C LEU A 199 -50.44 23.91 56.37
N ASP A 200 -50.47 22.58 56.53
CA ASP A 200 -51.28 21.91 57.55
C ASP A 200 -50.84 22.32 58.97
N MET A 201 -49.52 22.35 59.23
CA MET A 201 -48.99 22.85 60.50
C MET A 201 -49.37 24.30 60.77
N ARG A 202 -49.33 25.17 59.75
CA ARG A 202 -49.74 26.58 59.89
C ARG A 202 -51.23 26.71 60.17
N LEU A 203 -52.06 25.94 59.47
CA LEU A 203 -53.51 25.93 59.67
C LEU A 203 -53.87 25.48 61.09
N ARG A 204 -53.31 24.36 61.56
CA ARG A 204 -53.52 23.85 62.92
C ARG A 204 -53.14 24.88 63.98
N ARG A 205 -51.99 25.54 63.83
CA ARG A 205 -51.54 26.61 64.75
C ARG A 205 -52.49 27.81 64.74
N ALA A 206 -53.03 28.20 63.59
CA ALA A 206 -53.98 29.30 63.49
C ALA A 206 -55.32 28.95 64.15
N MET A 207 -55.81 27.72 63.93
CA MET A 207 -57.04 27.22 64.56
C MET A 207 -56.90 27.14 66.08
N GLN A 208 -55.77 26.62 66.58
CA GLN A 208 -55.52 26.55 68.03
C GLN A 208 -55.52 27.94 68.65
N ARG A 209 -54.79 28.90 68.06
CA ARG A 209 -54.81 30.30 68.53
C ARG A 209 -56.22 30.89 68.53
N PHE A 210 -57.02 30.62 67.50
CA PHE A 210 -58.40 31.12 67.42
C PHE A 210 -59.27 30.58 68.56
N ILE A 211 -59.14 29.29 68.87
CA ILE A 211 -59.87 28.66 69.99
C ILE A 211 -59.41 29.24 71.33
N ASP A 212 -58.09 29.33 71.56
CA ASP A 212 -57.53 29.86 72.81
C ASP A 212 -57.97 31.31 73.05
N THR A 213 -57.96 32.15 72.01
CA THR A 213 -58.41 33.55 72.09
C THR A 213 -59.90 33.66 72.41
N ARG A 214 -60.72 32.72 71.92
CA ARG A 214 -62.16 32.68 72.22
C ARG A 214 -62.47 32.17 73.63
N GLN A 215 -61.68 31.25 74.17
CA GLN A 215 -61.86 30.75 75.54
C GLN A 215 -61.43 31.77 76.60
N GLN A 216 -60.50 32.66 76.29
CA GLN A 216 -60.09 33.76 77.19
C GLN A 216 -61.04 34.97 77.18
N ALA A 217 -61.94 35.05 76.21
CA ALA A 217 -62.91 36.13 76.06
C ALA A 217 -64.29 35.82 76.68
N VAL A 218 -64.43 34.68 77.36
CA VAL A 218 -65.61 34.25 78.14
C VAL A 218 -65.25 34.27 79.61
#